data_AF-A0A7Y7IIF3-F1
#
_entry.id   AF-A0A7Y7IIF3-F1
#
_cell.length_a   1.000
_cell.length_b   1.000
_cell.length_c   1.000
_cell.angle_alpha   90.00
_cell.angle_beta   90.00
_cell.angle_gamma   90.00
#
_symmetry.space_group_name_H-M   'P 1'
#
loop_
_entity.id
_entity.type
_entity.pdbx_description
1 polymer ?
#
loop_
_entity_poly.entity_id
_entity_poly.type
_entity_poly.pdbx_seq_one_letter_code
_entity_poly.pdbx_strand_id
1 'polypeptide(L)'
;MITGTFRRVAAALLLAAIVAAAGKDAATASLSASLQDLIMPASPYSHKAQTVTGRTVLTVTDTSIAGTGAGWNVTEQASDLAYTGPNNGGSIPASALAILSVEAPVASAGSQPADPANGPMVPAVAPVGSLESARKVLQANAGYGAGTYTQGITLSLTIPPQSRAGTYTSTITTTVTSGP
;
A
#
# COMPACT_ATOMS: atom_id res chain seq x y z
N MET A 1 48.93 15.00 -28.27
CA MET A 1 47.89 15.81 -27.60
C MET A 1 46.57 15.07 -27.83
N ILE A 2 46.15 14.23 -26.89
CA ILE A 2 44.96 13.37 -27.02
C ILE A 2 43.87 13.95 -26.12
N THR A 3 42.86 14.55 -26.72
CA THR A 3 41.73 15.19 -26.03
C THR A 3 40.67 14.13 -25.73
N GLY A 4 40.59 13.69 -24.48
CA GLY A 4 39.62 12.70 -24.02
C GLY A 4 38.27 13.35 -23.67
N THR A 5 37.25 13.07 -24.49
CA THR A 5 35.87 13.50 -24.28
C THR A 5 35.17 12.60 -23.25
N PHE A 6 34.96 13.10 -22.03
CA PHE A 6 34.18 12.40 -21.01
C PHE A 6 32.67 12.51 -21.31
N ARG A 7 32.07 11.43 -21.81
CA ARG A 7 30.60 11.28 -21.86
C ARG A 7 30.08 11.04 -20.43
N ARG A 8 29.30 11.98 -19.90
CA ARG A 8 28.52 11.78 -18.67
C ARG A 8 27.38 10.80 -18.96
N VAL A 9 27.46 9.61 -18.39
CA VAL A 9 26.34 8.66 -18.39
C VAL A 9 25.40 9.07 -17.25
N ALA A 10 24.22 9.59 -17.59
CA ALA A 10 23.15 9.80 -16.63
C ALA A 10 22.58 8.42 -16.26
N ALA A 11 22.86 7.94 -15.04
CA ALA A 11 22.25 6.72 -14.52
C ALA A 11 20.81 7.03 -14.12
N ALA A 12 19.85 6.65 -14.97
CA ALA A 12 18.45 6.66 -14.62
C ALA A 12 18.15 5.49 -13.69
N LEU A 13 17.60 5.80 -12.52
CA LEU A 13 17.07 4.83 -11.58
C LEU A 13 15.75 4.31 -12.14
N LEU A 14 15.58 2.98 -12.20
CA LEU A 14 14.38 2.31 -12.66
C LEU A 14 13.76 1.63 -11.44
N LEU A 15 12.50 1.94 -11.13
CA LEU A 15 11.75 1.24 -10.11
C LEU A 15 10.85 0.20 -10.77
N ALA A 16 10.89 -1.02 -10.24
CA ALA A 16 9.90 -2.04 -10.48
C ALA A 16 9.69 -2.79 -9.15
N ALA A 17 8.46 -2.78 -8.66
CA ALA A 17 8.01 -3.54 -7.50
C ALA A 17 7.05 -4.61 -8.00
N ILE A 18 7.24 -5.84 -7.53
CA ILE A 18 6.35 -6.98 -7.80
C ILE A 18 5.99 -7.57 -6.44
N VAL A 19 4.70 -7.66 -6.10
CA VAL A 19 4.15 -8.32 -4.90
C VAL A 19 3.25 -9.46 -5.37
N ALA A 20 3.43 -10.63 -4.79
CA ALA A 20 2.61 -11.81 -5.07
C ALA A 20 1.77 -12.14 -3.82
N ALA A 21 0.46 -12.23 -3.99
CA ALA A 21 -0.48 -12.72 -2.97
C ALA A 21 -0.88 -14.18 -3.27
N ALA A 22 -0.91 -15.03 -2.26
CA ALA A 22 -1.36 -16.42 -2.35
C ALA A 22 -2.66 -16.61 -1.52
N GLY A 23 -3.72 -17.12 -2.17
CA GLY A 23 -5.02 -17.38 -1.55
C GLY A 23 -5.33 -18.87 -1.33
N LYS A 24 -6.31 -19.17 -0.46
CA LYS A 24 -7.02 -20.46 -0.36
C LYS A 24 -8.51 -20.24 -0.15
N ASP A 25 -9.31 -21.14 -0.72
CA ASP A 25 -10.75 -21.04 -0.97
C ASP A 25 -11.58 -22.05 -0.15
N ALA A 26 -12.75 -21.62 0.32
CA ALA A 26 -13.88 -22.43 0.79
C ALA A 26 -15.16 -21.57 0.68
N ALA A 27 -16.23 -22.09 0.05
CA ALA A 27 -17.51 -21.38 -0.14
C ALA A 27 -18.36 -21.34 1.16
N THR A 28 -17.80 -20.70 2.17
CA THR A 28 -18.45 -19.96 3.26
C THR A 28 -18.15 -18.50 2.95
N ALA A 29 -19.08 -17.54 3.14
CA ALA A 29 -18.88 -16.11 2.87
C ALA A 29 -17.39 -15.70 2.99
N SER A 30 -16.74 -15.55 1.84
CA SER A 30 -15.31 -15.40 1.72
C SER A 30 -15.02 -13.91 1.80
N LEU A 31 -14.40 -13.52 2.91
CA LEU A 31 -13.87 -12.19 3.10
C LEU A 31 -12.40 -12.20 2.68
N SER A 32 -12.06 -11.41 1.66
CA SER A 32 -10.70 -11.30 1.14
C SER A 32 -10.34 -9.84 0.87
N ALA A 33 -9.06 -9.53 1.01
CA ALA A 33 -8.50 -8.23 0.69
C ALA A 33 -7.15 -8.40 -0.01
N SER A 34 -6.87 -7.54 -0.99
CA SER A 34 -5.63 -7.54 -1.74
C SER A 34 -5.24 -6.13 -2.13
N LEU A 35 -3.96 -5.81 -1.96
CA LEU A 35 -3.38 -4.52 -2.35
C LEU A 35 -2.59 -4.69 -3.65
N GLN A 36 -2.76 -3.75 -4.58
CA GLN A 36 -1.97 -3.72 -5.82
C GLN A 36 -0.50 -3.38 -5.54
N ASP A 37 0.40 -3.97 -6.33
CA ASP A 37 1.82 -3.63 -6.32
C ASP A 37 2.04 -2.14 -6.55
N LEU A 38 2.87 -1.53 -5.71
CA LEU A 38 3.24 -0.13 -5.85
C LEU A 38 4.68 0.02 -6.31
N ILE A 39 4.84 0.59 -7.50
CA ILE A 39 6.13 1.04 -8.02
C ILE A 39 6.24 2.53 -7.74
N MET A 40 7.13 2.92 -6.82
CA MET A 40 7.40 4.35 -6.60
C MET A 40 8.25 4.93 -7.74
N PRO A 41 8.32 6.26 -7.89
CA PRO A 41 9.27 6.89 -8.79
C PRO A 41 10.70 6.82 -8.27
N ALA A 42 11.63 6.80 -9.22
CA ALA A 42 13.04 6.93 -8.98
C ALA A 42 13.44 8.27 -8.35
N SER A 43 14.18 8.25 -7.24
CA SER A 43 14.84 9.42 -6.66
C SER A 43 16.36 9.46 -6.95
N PRO A 44 16.92 10.58 -7.45
CA PRO A 44 18.36 10.72 -7.60
C PRO A 44 19.04 10.75 -6.22
N TYR A 45 20.29 10.30 -6.16
CA TYR A 45 21.10 10.38 -4.93
C TYR A 45 21.16 11.81 -4.39
N SER A 46 21.02 11.97 -3.08
CA SER A 46 20.98 13.26 -2.41
C SER A 46 21.62 13.20 -1.03
N HIS A 47 22.25 14.30 -0.64
CA HIS A 47 22.72 14.53 0.73
C HIS A 47 21.61 15.09 1.65
N LYS A 48 20.41 15.27 1.13
CA LYS A 48 19.20 15.71 1.85
C LYS A 48 18.14 14.62 1.77
N ALA A 49 17.27 14.56 2.77
CA ALA A 49 16.09 13.70 2.73
C ALA A 49 15.22 14.05 1.50
N GLN A 50 14.62 13.03 0.91
CA GLN A 50 13.74 13.18 -0.24
C GLN A 50 12.43 12.45 0.01
N THR A 51 11.33 13.03 -0.44
CA THR A 51 10.02 12.38 -0.36
C THR A 51 9.58 12.00 -1.76
N VAL A 52 9.22 10.74 -1.93
CA VAL A 52 8.56 10.24 -3.13
C VAL A 52 7.16 9.78 -2.77
N THR A 53 6.22 9.91 -3.70
CA THR A 53 4.84 9.49 -3.52
C THR A 53 4.44 8.48 -4.59
N GLY A 54 3.50 7.61 -4.23
CA GLY A 54 2.93 6.63 -5.15
C GLY A 54 1.49 6.31 -4.74
N ARG A 55 0.69 5.85 -5.70
CA ARG A 55 -0.70 5.47 -5.46
C ARG A 55 -0.91 4.00 -5.78
N THR A 56 -1.53 3.27 -4.85
CA THR A 56 -1.96 1.89 -5.02
C THR A 56 -3.48 1.78 -4.88
N VAL A 57 -4.04 0.63 -5.22
CA VAL A 57 -5.46 0.31 -5.10
C VAL A 57 -5.63 -0.91 -4.20
N LEU A 58 -6.38 -0.73 -3.11
CA LEU A 58 -6.88 -1.82 -2.27
C LEU A 58 -8.18 -2.35 -2.87
N THR A 59 -8.30 -3.67 -3.00
CA THR A 59 -9.54 -4.36 -3.36
C THR A 59 -9.97 -5.25 -2.20
N VAL A 60 -11.24 -5.16 -1.81
CA VAL A 60 -11.85 -6.02 -0.79
C VAL A 60 -13.08 -6.67 -1.38
N THR A 61 -13.25 -7.97 -1.15
CA THR A 61 -14.42 -8.72 -1.54
C THR A 61 -14.99 -9.43 -0.32
N ASP A 62 -16.27 -9.21 -0.07
CA ASP A 62 -17.07 -9.98 0.87
C ASP A 62 -18.21 -10.65 0.10
N THR A 63 -18.23 -11.98 0.07
CA THR A 63 -19.30 -12.74 -0.59
C THR A 63 -20.48 -13.06 0.33
N SER A 64 -20.55 -12.43 1.51
CA SER A 64 -21.70 -12.51 2.40
C SER A 64 -22.99 -11.94 1.77
N ILE A 65 -24.13 -12.35 2.31
CA ILE A 65 -25.42 -11.80 1.89
C ILE A 65 -25.56 -10.41 2.53
N ALA A 66 -25.90 -9.40 1.72
CA ALA A 66 -26.16 -8.05 2.19
C ALA A 66 -27.13 -8.05 3.37
N GLY A 67 -26.82 -7.26 4.42
CA GLY A 67 -27.61 -7.22 5.66
C GLY A 67 -27.33 -8.36 6.66
N THR A 68 -26.50 -9.34 6.32
CA THR A 68 -26.19 -10.48 7.21
C THR A 68 -24.73 -10.57 7.64
N GLY A 69 -23.83 -9.84 6.97
CA GLY A 69 -22.39 -9.85 7.28
C GLY A 69 -22.10 -9.33 8.69
N ALA A 70 -21.09 -9.88 9.37
CA ALA A 70 -20.68 -9.44 10.70
C ALA A 70 -19.95 -8.07 10.70
N GLY A 71 -19.76 -7.48 9.52
CA GLY A 71 -18.84 -6.38 9.29
C GLY A 71 -17.41 -6.89 9.15
N TRP A 72 -16.51 -5.98 8.81
CA TRP A 72 -15.10 -6.27 8.62
C TRP A 72 -14.25 -5.01 8.69
N ASN A 73 -12.95 -5.19 8.88
CA ASN A 73 -11.99 -4.12 8.72
C ASN A 73 -10.72 -4.61 8.04
N VAL A 74 -10.04 -3.70 7.35
CA VAL A 74 -8.76 -3.94 6.68
C VAL A 74 -7.70 -3.05 7.28
N THR A 75 -6.56 -3.67 7.62
CA THR A 75 -5.38 -2.96 8.08
C THR A 75 -4.19 -3.19 7.15
N GLU A 76 -3.36 -2.16 6.99
CA GLU A 76 -2.09 -2.22 6.28
C GLU A 76 -0.92 -2.02 7.26
N GLN A 77 0.14 -2.80 7.09
CA GLN A 77 1.40 -2.65 7.81
C GLN A 77 2.56 -2.89 6.85
N ALA A 78 3.66 -2.16 6.98
CA ALA A 78 4.84 -2.35 6.15
C ALA A 78 6.01 -2.95 6.95
N SER A 79 6.82 -3.73 6.26
CA SER A 79 8.16 -4.11 6.70
C SER A 79 9.18 -3.04 6.29
N ASP A 80 10.38 -3.12 6.87
CA ASP A 80 11.51 -2.29 6.44
C ASP A 80 11.78 -2.47 4.94
N LEU A 81 12.21 -1.40 4.27
CA LEU A 81 12.61 -1.47 2.88
C LEU A 81 14.03 -2.02 2.79
N ALA A 82 14.14 -3.31 2.46
CA ALA A 82 15.40 -4.02 2.33
C ALA A 82 16.20 -3.53 1.11
N TYR A 83 17.46 -3.15 1.34
CA TYR A 83 18.38 -2.77 0.27
C TYR A 83 18.88 -3.98 -0.51
N THR A 84 18.84 -3.88 -1.83
CA THR A 84 19.50 -4.79 -2.77
C THR A 84 20.27 -3.98 -3.81
N GLY A 85 21.58 -4.18 -3.89
CA GLY A 85 22.42 -3.46 -4.84
C GLY A 85 23.92 -3.63 -4.55
N PRO A 86 24.79 -3.14 -5.46
CA PRO A 86 26.23 -3.38 -5.38
C PRO A 86 26.94 -2.56 -4.30
N ASN A 87 26.26 -1.56 -3.72
CA ASN A 87 26.90 -0.57 -2.86
C ASN A 87 26.81 -0.90 -1.37
N ASN A 88 26.35 -2.08 -0.95
CA ASN A 88 26.19 -2.45 0.48
C ASN A 88 25.45 -1.38 1.30
N GLY A 89 24.28 -0.95 0.82
CA GLY A 89 23.38 -0.03 1.53
C GLY A 89 22.66 -0.70 2.71
N GLY A 90 22.24 0.12 3.67
CA GLY A 90 21.36 -0.33 4.75
C GLY A 90 19.89 -0.22 4.36
N SER A 91 19.03 -0.95 5.05
CA SER A 91 17.57 -0.84 4.88
C SER A 91 17.05 0.54 5.30
N ILE A 92 15.94 0.97 4.71
CA ILE A 92 15.18 2.13 5.18
C ILE A 92 14.09 1.60 6.12
N PRO A 93 13.94 2.14 7.34
CA PRO A 93 12.95 1.63 8.29
C PRO A 93 11.52 1.82 7.77
N ALA A 94 10.61 0.91 8.14
CA ALA A 94 9.19 0.99 7.81
C ALA A 94 8.56 2.31 8.27
N SER A 95 9.12 2.93 9.32
CA SER A 95 8.68 4.22 9.84
C SER A 95 8.72 5.35 8.79
N ALA A 96 9.58 5.21 7.78
CA ALA A 96 9.73 6.14 6.68
C ALA A 96 8.68 6.00 5.57
N LEU A 97 7.89 4.91 5.56
CA LEU A 97 6.77 4.70 4.67
C LEU A 97 5.46 5.03 5.40
N ALA A 98 4.64 5.89 4.81
CA ALA A 98 3.41 6.37 5.42
C ALA A 98 2.25 6.40 4.42
N ILE A 99 1.03 6.20 4.92
CA ILE A 99 -0.18 6.56 4.19
C ILE A 99 -0.35 8.07 4.27
N LEU A 100 -0.39 8.73 3.12
CA LEU A 100 -0.61 10.17 2.99
C LEU A 100 -2.10 10.49 2.89
N SER A 101 -2.85 9.71 2.11
CA SER A 101 -4.30 9.85 1.96
C SER A 101 -4.95 8.52 1.58
N VAL A 102 -6.22 8.40 1.95
CA VAL A 102 -7.08 7.27 1.63
C VAL A 102 -8.34 7.83 0.97
N GLU A 103 -8.69 7.32 -0.21
CA GLU A 103 -9.88 7.73 -0.94
C GLU A 103 -11.15 7.06 -0.39
N ALA A 104 -12.32 7.60 -0.71
CA ALA A 104 -13.57 6.90 -0.43
C ALA A 104 -13.63 5.59 -1.24
N PRO A 105 -14.13 4.49 -0.65
CA PRO A 105 -14.28 3.23 -1.38
C PRO A 105 -15.33 3.35 -2.48
N VAL A 106 -15.07 2.70 -3.60
CA VAL A 106 -15.94 2.63 -4.77
C VAL A 106 -16.48 1.21 -4.90
N ALA A 107 -17.80 1.08 -4.84
CA ALA A 107 -18.49 -0.19 -5.04
C ALA A 107 -18.40 -0.64 -6.51
N SER A 108 -18.06 -1.90 -6.73
CA SER A 108 -18.16 -2.54 -8.04
C SER A 108 -19.62 -2.83 -8.38
N ALA A 109 -19.92 -2.96 -9.67
CA ALA A 109 -21.27 -3.30 -10.12
C ALA A 109 -21.79 -4.58 -9.42
N GLY A 110 -23.02 -4.52 -8.90
CA GLY A 110 -23.64 -5.62 -8.16
C GLY A 110 -23.30 -5.68 -6.67
N SER A 111 -22.43 -4.81 -6.16
CA SER A 111 -22.13 -4.72 -4.72
C SER A 111 -23.18 -3.90 -3.98
N GLN A 112 -23.28 -4.10 -2.66
CA GLN A 112 -24.08 -3.21 -1.81
C GLN A 112 -23.53 -1.78 -1.91
N PRO A 113 -24.37 -0.74 -2.02
CA PRO A 113 -23.91 0.64 -2.01
C PRO A 113 -23.11 0.97 -0.74
N ALA A 114 -22.04 1.76 -0.89
CA ALA A 114 -21.29 2.25 0.27
C ALA A 114 -22.14 3.25 1.05
N ASP A 115 -22.32 2.99 2.34
CA ASP A 115 -23.01 3.87 3.28
C ASP A 115 -21.96 4.73 4.01
N PRO A 116 -22.07 6.07 4.03
CA PRO A 116 -21.07 6.93 4.66
C PRO A 116 -20.99 6.80 6.20
N ALA A 117 -22.01 6.22 6.84
CA ALA A 117 -22.07 6.00 8.29
C ALA A 117 -21.81 4.55 8.69
N ASN A 118 -22.13 3.59 7.81
CA ASN A 118 -22.06 2.16 8.12
C ASN A 118 -21.10 1.35 7.26
N GLY A 119 -20.68 1.91 6.12
CA GLY A 119 -19.61 1.41 5.29
C GLY A 119 -20.05 0.68 4.01
N PRO A 120 -19.08 0.23 3.20
CA PRO A 120 -17.64 0.41 3.42
C PRO A 120 -17.22 1.88 3.44
N MET A 121 -16.33 2.24 4.38
CA MET A 121 -15.89 3.61 4.61
C MET A 121 -14.45 3.67 5.12
N VAL A 122 -13.82 4.83 4.95
CA VAL A 122 -12.54 5.13 5.61
C VAL A 122 -12.79 5.28 7.11
N PRO A 123 -12.06 4.59 8.00
CA PRO A 123 -12.19 4.77 9.44
C PRO A 123 -11.87 6.21 9.85
N ALA A 124 -12.65 6.76 10.79
CA ALA A 124 -12.41 8.11 11.31
C ALA A 124 -11.10 8.23 12.11
N VAL A 125 -10.57 7.11 12.61
CA VAL A 125 -9.40 7.10 13.49
C VAL A 125 -8.16 6.62 12.74
N ALA A 126 -7.21 7.54 12.56
CA ALA A 126 -5.84 7.28 12.13
C ALA A 126 -5.64 6.47 10.82
N PRO A 127 -6.41 6.70 9.73
CA PRO A 127 -6.19 6.00 8.46
C PRO A 127 -4.88 6.43 7.76
N VAL A 128 -4.29 7.55 8.17
CA VAL A 128 -3.06 8.11 7.64
C VAL A 128 -1.91 8.02 8.65
N GLY A 129 -0.67 8.05 8.16
CA GLY A 129 0.54 8.04 8.96
C GLY A 129 1.45 6.84 8.68
N SER A 130 2.50 6.69 9.50
CA SER A 130 3.53 5.66 9.33
C SER A 130 3.01 4.23 9.37
N LEU A 131 3.46 3.37 8.46
CA LEU A 131 3.07 1.97 8.34
C LEU A 131 3.91 1.00 9.20
N GLU A 132 4.74 1.50 10.12
CA GLU A 132 5.49 0.67 11.08
C GLU A 132 4.56 -0.18 11.97
N SER A 133 3.35 0.32 12.22
CA SER A 133 2.27 -0.36 12.92
C SER A 133 1.05 -0.50 12.00
N ALA A 134 0.25 -1.54 12.20
CA ALA A 134 -0.99 -1.75 11.45
C ALA A 134 -1.92 -0.53 11.52
N ARG A 135 -2.38 -0.05 10.36
CA ARG A 135 -3.35 1.04 10.24
C ARG A 135 -4.63 0.56 9.59
N LYS A 136 -5.77 0.83 10.22
CA LYS A 136 -7.07 0.54 9.63
C LYS A 136 -7.36 1.54 8.51
N VAL A 137 -7.55 1.05 7.29
CA VAL A 137 -7.73 1.87 6.08
C VAL A 137 -9.15 1.80 5.51
N LEU A 138 -9.84 0.69 5.77
CA LEU A 138 -11.20 0.46 5.31
C LEU A 138 -11.96 -0.36 6.34
N GLN A 139 -13.24 -0.06 6.53
CA GLN A 139 -14.11 -0.81 7.43
C GLN A 139 -15.56 -0.83 6.94
N ALA A 140 -16.31 -1.85 7.36
CA ALA A 140 -17.75 -1.96 7.24
C ALA A 140 -18.35 -2.49 8.55
N ASN A 141 -19.45 -1.89 8.98
CA ASN A 141 -20.21 -2.34 10.14
C ASN A 141 -21.04 -3.59 9.80
N ALA A 142 -21.56 -4.27 10.83
CA ALA A 142 -22.46 -5.40 10.64
C ALA A 142 -23.66 -5.03 9.75
N GLY A 143 -23.99 -5.92 8.81
CA GLY A 143 -25.03 -5.73 7.80
C GLY A 143 -24.58 -4.95 6.55
N TYR A 144 -23.35 -4.46 6.51
CA TYR A 144 -22.80 -3.65 5.40
C TYR A 144 -21.54 -4.28 4.81
N GLY A 145 -21.19 -3.83 3.60
CA GLY A 145 -19.94 -4.19 2.94
C GLY A 145 -19.98 -5.51 2.17
N ALA A 146 -21.17 -6.00 1.81
CA ALA A 146 -21.30 -7.14 0.90
C ALA A 146 -21.00 -6.74 -0.55
N GLY A 147 -20.14 -7.51 -1.23
CA GLY A 147 -19.69 -7.27 -2.61
C GLY A 147 -18.21 -6.90 -2.70
N THR A 148 -17.84 -6.25 -3.81
CA THR A 148 -16.45 -5.91 -4.10
C THR A 148 -16.26 -4.39 -4.12
N TYR A 149 -15.26 -3.92 -3.38
CA TYR A 149 -14.95 -2.50 -3.24
C TYR A 149 -13.49 -2.24 -3.59
N THR A 150 -13.24 -1.12 -4.24
CA THR A 150 -11.88 -0.63 -4.52
C THR A 150 -11.63 0.71 -3.84
N GLN A 151 -10.41 0.94 -3.38
CA GLN A 151 -10.03 2.17 -2.69
C GLN A 151 -8.62 2.58 -3.10
N GLY A 152 -8.46 3.83 -3.52
CA GLY A 152 -7.14 4.43 -3.74
C GLY A 152 -6.44 4.76 -2.42
N ILE A 153 -5.18 4.35 -2.30
CA ILE A 153 -4.31 4.72 -1.17
C ILE A 153 -3.07 5.41 -1.73
N THR A 154 -2.82 6.62 -1.27
CA THR A 154 -1.58 7.35 -1.59
C THR A 154 -0.57 7.13 -0.49
N LEU A 155 0.59 6.59 -0.84
CA LEU A 155 1.72 6.39 0.06
C LEU A 155 2.79 7.44 -0.18
N SER A 156 3.51 7.81 0.89
CA SER A 156 4.72 8.61 0.85
C SER A 156 5.88 7.82 1.47
N LEU A 157 7.05 7.86 0.82
CA LEU A 157 8.29 7.32 1.33
C LEU A 157 9.29 8.47 1.53
N THR A 158 9.80 8.58 2.74
CA THR A 158 10.91 9.49 3.05
C THR A 158 12.23 8.74 2.93
N ILE A 159 13.00 9.01 1.89
CA ILE A 159 14.33 8.46 1.68
C ILE A 159 15.32 9.27 2.54
N PRO A 160 16.03 8.66 3.52
CA PRO A 160 17.01 9.35 4.34
C PRO A 160 18.15 9.97 3.49
N PRO A 161 18.79 11.05 3.96
CA PRO A 161 19.96 11.59 3.29
C PRO A 161 21.04 10.53 3.17
N GLN A 162 21.80 10.56 2.06
CA GLN A 162 22.93 9.66 1.82
C GLN A 162 22.54 8.16 1.71
N SER A 163 21.26 7.85 1.52
CA SER A 163 20.82 6.50 1.17
C SER A 163 21.54 6.02 -0.09
N ARG A 164 22.08 4.80 -0.07
CA ARG A 164 22.89 4.29 -1.17
C ARG A 164 22.03 4.01 -2.40
N ALA A 165 22.57 4.26 -3.59
CA ALA A 165 21.91 3.88 -4.83
C ALA A 165 21.75 2.35 -4.92
N GLY A 166 20.53 1.90 -5.23
CA GLY A 166 20.13 0.51 -5.36
C GLY A 166 18.60 0.37 -5.29
N THR A 167 18.12 -0.87 -5.24
CA THR A 167 16.71 -1.20 -5.14
C THR A 167 16.34 -1.40 -3.68
N TYR A 168 15.22 -0.81 -3.26
CA TYR A 168 14.67 -0.97 -1.92
C TYR A 168 13.29 -1.61 -2.04
N THR A 169 13.09 -2.74 -1.36
CA THR A 169 11.84 -3.52 -1.44
C THR A 169 11.25 -3.68 -0.04
N SER A 170 9.96 -3.40 0.10
CA SER A 170 9.19 -3.66 1.32
C SER A 170 7.99 -4.51 0.98
N THR A 171 7.59 -5.35 1.93
CA THR A 171 6.31 -6.06 1.92
C THR A 171 5.30 -5.25 2.73
N ILE A 172 4.16 -4.92 2.11
CA ILE A 172 2.98 -4.43 2.79
C ILE A 172 2.07 -5.63 3.07
N THR A 173 1.74 -5.85 4.33
CA THR A 173 0.84 -6.89 4.79
C THR A 173 -0.55 -6.32 4.97
N THR A 174 -1.45 -6.72 4.09
CA THR A 174 -2.88 -6.46 4.18
C THR A 174 -3.52 -7.55 5.06
N THR A 175 -4.17 -7.14 6.15
CA THR A 175 -4.93 -8.05 7.01
C THR A 175 -6.40 -7.66 6.95
N VAL A 176 -7.27 -8.63 6.69
CA VAL A 176 -8.71 -8.45 6.78
C VAL A 176 -9.27 -9.31 7.91
N THR A 177 -10.07 -8.71 8.79
CA THR A 177 -10.69 -9.39 9.92
C THR A 177 -12.20 -9.20 9.88
N SER A 178 -12.94 -10.26 10.17
CA SER A 178 -14.38 -10.18 10.40
C SER A 178 -14.68 -9.52 11.74
N GLY A 179 -15.71 -8.67 11.77
CA GLY A 179 -16.04 -7.82 12.90
C GLY A 179 -15.28 -6.47 12.88
N PRO A 180 -15.92 -5.37 13.32
CA PRO A 180 -15.28 -4.06 13.44
C PRO A 180 -14.21 -3.98 14.56
#